data_AF-A0A1E3X5J5-F1
#
_entry.id   AF-A0A1E3X5J5-F1
#
_cell.length_a   1.000
_cell.length_b   1.000
_cell.length_c   1.000
_cell.angle_alpha   90.00
_cell.angle_beta   90.00
_cell.angle_gamma   90.00
#
_symmetry.space_group_name_H-M   'P 1'
#
loop_
_entity.id
_entity.type
_entity.pdbx_description
1 polymer ?
#
loop_
_entity_poly.entity_id
_entity_poly.type
_entity_poly.pdbx_seq_one_letter_code
_entity_poly.pdbx_strand_id
1 'polypeptide(L)'
;MKKFKNLSDRYKLFGYEITNEPDFMDKEFGITPEIRVLIQDLYYEVMEEKRGTINKLLKIIKRYPQVPQFKNYLTVAYNLSGNTKKAYECNNWTLKEHPDYVFAKINLAAQYFEQKEYDKIPEVLGDLMEIQALYPDRKVFHVSEVMAFNKLAVIYFSTIGNLEAAESRFKVMEEIDEEHPDTYKALQYLLPERMKAGIERDKEEERTKRKVKTRAYDKSIQTNKKPEFNHPEVWQLYENGMRINHQVIKKILYLPRATLINDLETILEDIVRRYEHFKSKVDENGWVEEEQTFPIHAIFLLTELNATESLDKILQLLRQDEKLLEFWLGDFLTEDVWRTIYQLGNDQLEKLKQFVLEPNIYTFARSGICAAVVQIVFHEPERKSQIVKWVKDVLTYLLKNKDDEVLIDSDFNAFIICDIIQLKAKELLPLVGTLFDNGLVSIGICGDFQDVEKEIISSLERDYYKHKLFNIYDRYTNVLTTWAGYNEEEKEGEEKADDELNDYDFSAFKQEESIRSETKAGRNNPCPCGSGKKYKKCCWNE
;
A
#
# COMPACT_ATOMS: atom_id res chain seq x y z
N MET A 1 38.04 14.27 10.96
CA MET A 1 38.46 13.08 11.73
C MET A 1 37.32 12.06 11.70
N LYS A 2 37.63 10.85 11.20
CA LYS A 2 37.01 9.51 11.39
C LYS A 2 35.51 9.45 11.74
N LYS A 3 34.66 8.97 10.82
CA LYS A 3 34.33 7.55 10.47
C LYS A 3 33.23 6.96 11.37
N PHE A 4 32.05 6.78 10.77
CA PHE A 4 31.21 5.62 11.00
C PHE A 4 31.07 4.84 9.68
N LYS A 5 31.33 3.52 9.76
CA LYS A 5 31.01 2.45 8.79
C LYS A 5 29.48 2.24 8.82
N ASN A 6 28.73 1.81 7.81
CA ASN A 6 28.90 0.71 6.85
C ASN A 6 27.84 0.90 5.74
N LEU A 7 28.21 0.93 4.45
CA LEU A 7 27.30 0.73 3.29
C LEU A 7 28.08 0.24 2.05
N SER A 8 29.13 -0.55 2.24
CA SER A 8 29.86 -1.26 1.18
C SER A 8 29.43 -2.74 1.26
N ASP A 9 28.82 -3.38 0.26
CA ASP A 9 29.41 -3.66 -1.05
C ASP A 9 28.39 -4.18 -2.12
N ARG A 10 27.28 -3.49 -2.44
CA ARG A 10 26.46 -3.89 -3.62
C ARG A 10 25.89 -2.79 -4.52
N TYR A 11 25.86 -1.52 -4.10
CA TYR A 11 25.48 -0.43 -4.99
C TYR A 11 26.72 0.20 -5.64
N LYS A 12 27.08 -0.27 -6.83
CA LYS A 12 27.84 0.54 -7.78
C LYS A 12 26.80 1.21 -8.69
N LEU A 13 26.77 2.54 -8.74
CA LEU A 13 26.31 3.22 -9.96
C LEU A 13 27.23 2.71 -11.06
N PHE A 14 26.75 1.80 -11.91
CA PHE A 14 27.60 1.15 -12.88
C PHE A 14 28.01 2.17 -13.95
N GLY A 15 29.31 2.30 -14.16
CA GLY A 15 29.89 3.31 -15.05
C GLY A 15 29.84 2.88 -16.51
N TYR A 16 28.67 2.46 -16.98
CA TYR A 16 28.42 2.15 -18.39
C TYR A 16 27.29 3.01 -18.96
N GLU A 17 27.35 3.23 -20.26
CA GLU A 17 26.36 3.97 -21.03
C GLU A 17 25.34 2.98 -21.64
N ILE A 18 24.07 3.38 -21.67
CA ILE A 18 23.00 2.61 -22.32
C ILE A 18 22.62 3.32 -23.62
N THR A 19 22.65 2.59 -24.72
CA THR A 19 22.26 3.10 -26.04
C THR A 19 20.99 2.43 -26.56
N ASN A 20 20.19 3.20 -27.30
CA ASN A 20 19.03 2.77 -28.08
C ASN A 20 19.35 2.85 -29.59
N GLU A 21 20.61 2.98 -29.97
CA GLU A 21 20.98 3.01 -31.39
C GLU A 21 20.72 1.62 -32.02
N PRO A 22 19.79 1.50 -32.99
CA PRO A 22 19.43 0.19 -33.55
C PRO A 22 20.56 -0.50 -34.30
N ASP A 23 21.62 0.24 -34.63
CA ASP A 23 22.80 -0.20 -35.36
C ASP A 23 24.06 -0.33 -34.50
N PHE A 24 23.93 -0.18 -33.20
CA PHE A 24 25.04 -0.28 -32.25
C PHE A 24 25.85 -1.58 -32.41
N MET A 25 25.15 -2.71 -32.60
CA MET A 25 25.77 -4.02 -32.76
C MET A 25 26.18 -4.35 -34.21
N ASP A 26 25.88 -3.45 -35.16
CA ASP A 26 26.01 -3.78 -36.58
C ASP A 26 27.46 -3.94 -37.01
N LYS A 27 28.32 -3.07 -36.51
CA LYS A 27 29.75 -3.14 -36.81
C LYS A 27 30.41 -4.37 -36.20
N GLU A 28 29.97 -4.80 -35.03
CA GLU A 28 30.50 -5.96 -34.32
C GLU A 28 30.19 -7.26 -35.06
N PHE A 29 28.97 -7.40 -35.58
CA PHE A 29 28.51 -8.62 -36.25
C PHE A 29 28.46 -8.53 -37.78
N GLY A 30 28.95 -7.44 -38.36
CA GLY A 30 28.93 -7.21 -39.80
C GLY A 30 27.50 -7.18 -40.39
N ILE A 31 26.57 -6.55 -39.68
CA ILE A 31 25.18 -6.38 -40.10
C ILE A 31 25.12 -5.23 -41.11
N THR A 32 24.76 -5.55 -42.35
CA THR A 32 24.47 -4.55 -43.38
C THR A 32 23.01 -4.10 -43.29
N PRO A 33 22.61 -2.97 -43.90
CA PRO A 33 21.20 -2.56 -43.94
C PRO A 33 20.26 -3.67 -44.44
N GLU A 34 20.69 -4.50 -45.39
CA GLU A 34 19.91 -5.64 -45.89
C GLU A 34 19.75 -6.74 -44.83
N ILE A 35 20.81 -7.02 -44.05
CA ILE A 35 20.76 -7.96 -42.93
C ILE A 35 19.85 -7.42 -41.83
N ARG A 36 19.85 -6.10 -41.58
CA ARG A 36 19.00 -5.47 -40.56
C ARG A 36 17.51 -5.65 -40.87
N VAL A 37 17.10 -5.38 -42.10
CA VAL A 37 15.72 -5.63 -42.55
C VAL A 37 15.37 -7.12 -42.38
N LEU A 38 16.31 -8.01 -42.74
CA LEU A 38 16.10 -9.45 -42.59
C LEU A 38 15.96 -9.87 -41.12
N ILE A 39 16.71 -9.27 -40.19
CA ILE A 39 16.59 -9.51 -38.74
C ILE A 39 15.19 -9.09 -38.27
N GLN A 40 14.74 -7.90 -38.66
CA GLN A 40 13.42 -7.39 -38.28
C GLN A 40 12.29 -8.29 -38.80
N ASP A 41 12.33 -8.70 -40.07
CA ASP A 41 11.34 -9.59 -40.65
C ASP A 41 11.31 -10.94 -39.92
N LEU A 42 12.48 -11.53 -39.69
CA LEU A 42 12.60 -12.83 -39.02
C LEU A 42 12.11 -12.78 -37.58
N TYR A 43 12.28 -11.66 -36.86
CA TYR A 43 11.73 -11.50 -35.52
C TYR A 43 10.22 -11.73 -35.53
N TYR A 44 9.48 -11.04 -36.40
CA TYR A 44 8.03 -11.22 -36.52
C TYR A 44 7.67 -12.64 -36.99
N GLU A 45 8.40 -13.22 -37.95
CA GLU A 45 8.14 -14.59 -38.39
C GLU A 45 8.35 -15.65 -37.29
N VAL A 46 9.28 -15.42 -36.36
CA VAL A 46 9.52 -16.30 -35.21
C VAL A 46 8.44 -16.12 -34.15
N MET A 47 8.11 -14.87 -33.79
CA MET A 47 7.09 -14.59 -32.77
C MET A 47 5.68 -15.03 -33.20
N GLU A 48 5.37 -14.98 -34.51
CA GLU A 48 4.11 -15.46 -35.08
C GLU A 48 4.13 -16.98 -35.42
N GLU A 49 5.20 -17.70 -35.05
CA GLU A 49 5.36 -19.15 -35.29
C GLU A 49 5.09 -19.58 -36.75
N LYS A 50 5.52 -18.76 -37.72
CA LYS A 50 5.22 -19.04 -39.14
C LYS A 50 5.81 -20.36 -39.60
N ARG A 51 5.02 -21.10 -40.38
CA ARG A 51 5.46 -22.38 -40.97
C ARG A 51 6.67 -22.17 -41.88
N GLY A 52 7.72 -22.94 -41.63
CA GLY A 52 8.95 -22.92 -42.44
C GLY A 52 10.03 -21.94 -41.97
N THR A 53 9.77 -21.11 -40.95
CA THR A 53 10.74 -20.15 -40.40
C THR A 53 12.03 -20.83 -39.95
N ILE A 54 11.94 -21.99 -39.26
CA ILE A 54 13.13 -22.77 -38.85
C ILE A 54 14.01 -23.16 -40.06
N ASN A 55 13.40 -23.65 -41.14
CA ASN A 55 14.15 -24.03 -42.35
C ASN A 55 14.76 -22.81 -43.05
N LYS A 56 14.08 -21.66 -43.01
CA LYS A 56 14.58 -20.38 -43.52
C LYS A 56 15.79 -19.91 -42.70
N LEU A 57 15.68 -19.91 -41.37
CA LEU A 57 16.77 -19.59 -40.45
C LEU A 57 18.01 -20.45 -40.67
N LEU A 58 17.85 -21.78 -40.81
CA LEU A 58 18.97 -22.69 -41.10
C LEU A 58 19.71 -22.36 -42.41
N LYS A 59 19.00 -21.88 -43.45
CA LYS A 59 19.63 -21.44 -44.71
C LYS A 59 20.34 -20.09 -44.53
N ILE A 60 19.74 -19.17 -43.78
CA ILE A 60 20.29 -17.84 -43.53
C ILE A 60 21.56 -17.93 -42.69
N ILE A 61 21.58 -18.76 -41.64
CA ILE A 61 22.75 -18.97 -40.79
C ILE A 61 23.94 -19.51 -41.60
N LYS A 62 23.72 -20.37 -42.61
CA LYS A 62 24.78 -20.82 -43.52
C LYS A 62 25.37 -19.68 -44.36
N ARG A 63 24.56 -18.68 -44.71
CA ARG A 63 24.97 -17.53 -45.52
C ARG A 63 25.65 -16.44 -44.68
N TYR A 64 25.21 -16.28 -43.43
CA TYR A 64 25.68 -15.25 -42.51
C TYR A 64 26.04 -15.84 -41.13
N PRO A 65 27.04 -16.74 -41.03
CA PRO A 65 27.37 -17.45 -39.79
C PRO A 65 27.88 -16.53 -38.66
N GLN A 66 28.39 -15.35 -39.04
CA GLN A 66 28.93 -14.34 -38.14
C GLN A 66 27.85 -13.54 -37.38
N VAL A 67 26.56 -13.64 -37.78
CA VAL A 67 25.47 -12.88 -37.17
C VAL A 67 24.77 -13.75 -36.11
N PRO A 68 25.04 -13.58 -34.81
CA PRO A 68 24.51 -14.45 -33.75
C PRO A 68 22.98 -14.35 -33.60
N GLN A 69 22.36 -13.24 -33.97
CA GLN A 69 20.91 -13.01 -33.90
C GLN A 69 20.12 -14.09 -34.63
N PHE A 70 20.63 -14.59 -35.77
CA PHE A 70 19.96 -15.65 -36.51
C PHE A 70 19.94 -16.99 -35.77
N LYS A 71 21.02 -17.34 -35.05
CA LYS A 71 21.04 -18.54 -34.20
C LYS A 71 20.24 -18.35 -32.92
N ASN A 72 20.21 -17.12 -32.39
CA ASN A 72 19.32 -16.76 -31.28
C ASN A 72 17.85 -16.95 -31.67
N TYR A 73 17.44 -16.43 -32.83
CA TYR A 73 16.09 -16.62 -33.37
C TYR A 73 15.77 -18.08 -33.64
N LEU A 74 16.75 -18.89 -34.09
CA LEU A 74 16.56 -20.32 -34.23
C LEU A 74 16.36 -21.02 -32.87
N THR A 75 17.09 -20.59 -31.84
CA THR A 75 16.92 -21.06 -30.46
C THR A 75 15.52 -20.74 -29.94
N VAL A 76 15.07 -19.49 -30.08
CA VAL A 76 13.73 -19.04 -29.69
C VAL A 76 12.65 -19.80 -30.47
N ALA A 77 12.79 -19.96 -31.78
CA ALA A 77 11.85 -20.72 -32.60
C ALA A 77 11.75 -22.19 -32.17
N TYR A 78 12.87 -22.82 -31.79
CA TYR A 78 12.83 -24.17 -31.24
C TYR A 78 12.12 -24.23 -29.89
N ASN A 79 12.35 -23.27 -29.00
CA ASN A 79 11.65 -23.17 -27.72
C ASN A 79 10.13 -23.00 -27.91
N LEU A 80 9.69 -22.06 -28.76
CA LEU A 80 8.27 -21.84 -29.06
C LEU A 80 7.62 -23.09 -29.66
N SER A 81 8.36 -23.84 -30.49
CA SER A 81 7.88 -25.12 -31.04
C SER A 81 7.90 -26.31 -30.05
N GLY A 82 8.26 -26.08 -28.79
CA GLY A 82 8.39 -27.12 -27.75
C GLY A 82 9.60 -28.06 -27.91
N ASN A 83 10.55 -27.74 -28.80
CA ASN A 83 11.74 -28.55 -29.05
C ASN A 83 12.94 -28.09 -28.21
N THR A 84 12.80 -28.24 -26.88
CA THR A 84 13.78 -27.79 -25.88
C THR A 84 15.19 -28.35 -26.10
N LYS A 85 15.30 -29.62 -26.52
CA LYS A 85 16.60 -30.25 -26.82
C LYS A 85 17.32 -29.52 -27.97
N LYS A 86 16.62 -29.24 -29.08
CA LYS A 86 17.23 -28.52 -30.20
C LYS A 86 17.52 -27.06 -29.88
N ALA A 87 16.68 -26.43 -29.06
CA ALA A 87 16.95 -25.09 -28.58
C ALA A 87 18.26 -25.05 -27.78
N TYR A 88 18.47 -26.00 -26.85
CA TYR A 88 19.71 -26.13 -26.09
C TYR A 88 20.93 -26.39 -26.98
N GLU A 89 20.82 -27.33 -27.93
CA GLU A 89 21.89 -27.61 -28.90
C GLU A 89 22.24 -26.37 -29.72
N CYS A 90 21.24 -25.62 -30.17
CA CYS A 90 21.41 -24.38 -30.93
C CYS A 90 22.01 -23.25 -30.09
N ASN A 91 21.61 -23.13 -28.81
CA ASN A 91 22.17 -22.12 -27.91
C ASN A 91 23.63 -22.42 -27.57
N ASN A 92 23.98 -23.68 -27.31
CA ASN A 92 25.37 -24.12 -27.10
C ASN A 92 26.22 -23.90 -28.36
N TRP A 93 25.64 -24.14 -29.54
CA TRP A 93 26.30 -23.79 -30.81
C TRP A 93 26.57 -22.29 -30.90
N THR A 94 25.63 -21.46 -30.48
CA THR A 94 25.78 -19.99 -30.44
C THR A 94 26.89 -19.59 -29.47
N LEU A 95 26.88 -20.09 -28.23
CA LEU A 95 27.92 -19.80 -27.23
C LEU A 95 29.32 -20.24 -27.67
N LYS A 96 29.43 -21.35 -28.40
CA LYS A 96 30.72 -21.84 -28.89
C LYS A 96 31.34 -20.92 -29.96
N GLU A 97 30.51 -20.35 -30.83
CA GLU A 97 31.00 -19.47 -31.91
C GLU A 97 31.01 -17.99 -31.52
N HIS A 98 30.17 -17.61 -30.56
CA HIS A 98 29.94 -16.23 -30.11
C HIS A 98 29.88 -16.18 -28.57
N PRO A 99 30.99 -16.47 -27.87
CA PRO A 99 31.01 -16.62 -26.41
C PRO A 99 30.64 -15.32 -25.66
N ASP A 100 30.85 -14.16 -26.28
CA ASP A 100 30.53 -12.86 -25.70
C ASP A 100 29.09 -12.40 -25.97
N TYR A 101 28.32 -13.14 -26.77
CA TYR A 101 26.95 -12.78 -27.10
C TYR A 101 26.00 -12.95 -25.90
N VAL A 102 25.61 -11.82 -25.30
CA VAL A 102 24.80 -11.73 -24.07
C VAL A 102 23.56 -12.60 -24.10
N PHE A 103 22.77 -12.55 -25.18
CA PHE A 103 21.49 -13.29 -25.23
C PHE A 103 21.67 -14.80 -25.19
N ALA A 104 22.78 -15.35 -25.68
CA ALA A 104 23.03 -16.78 -25.57
C ALA A 104 23.33 -17.20 -24.12
N LYS A 105 24.02 -16.34 -23.34
CA LYS A 105 24.20 -16.55 -21.90
C LYS A 105 22.89 -16.45 -21.14
N ILE A 106 22.06 -15.44 -21.45
CA ILE A 106 20.72 -15.26 -20.88
C ILE A 106 19.84 -16.48 -21.19
N ASN A 107 19.82 -16.96 -22.43
CA ASN A 107 19.04 -18.15 -22.81
C ASN A 107 19.49 -19.41 -22.06
N LEU A 108 20.80 -19.58 -21.86
CA LEU A 108 21.32 -20.73 -21.09
C LEU A 108 20.89 -20.65 -19.62
N ALA A 109 21.01 -19.47 -19.03
CA ALA A 109 20.57 -19.21 -17.66
C ALA A 109 19.04 -19.36 -17.49
N ALA A 110 18.24 -18.89 -18.46
CA ALA A 110 16.80 -19.10 -18.48
C ALA A 110 16.44 -20.59 -18.58
N GLN A 111 17.22 -21.37 -19.32
CA GLN A 111 17.03 -22.81 -19.37
C GLN A 111 17.38 -23.48 -18.03
N TYR A 112 18.47 -23.10 -17.37
CA TYR A 112 18.76 -23.58 -16.01
C TYR A 112 17.63 -23.22 -15.04
N PHE A 113 17.05 -22.04 -15.19
CA PHE A 113 15.87 -21.64 -14.42
C PHE A 113 14.66 -22.56 -14.66
N GLU A 114 14.31 -22.84 -15.92
CA GLU A 114 13.22 -23.77 -16.27
C GLU A 114 13.45 -25.18 -15.74
N GLN A 115 14.72 -25.62 -15.69
CA GLN A 115 15.12 -26.92 -15.16
C GLN A 115 15.28 -26.93 -13.63
N LYS A 116 15.03 -25.80 -12.95
CA LYS A 116 15.22 -25.60 -11.51
C LYS A 116 16.66 -25.82 -11.04
N GLU A 117 17.63 -25.66 -11.95
CA GLU A 117 19.06 -25.76 -11.69
C GLU A 117 19.64 -24.38 -11.33
N TYR A 118 19.06 -23.72 -10.32
CA TYR A 118 19.36 -22.32 -9.99
C TYR A 118 20.84 -22.07 -9.65
N ASP A 119 21.52 -23.07 -9.07
CA ASP A 119 22.94 -22.99 -8.72
C ASP A 119 23.87 -22.79 -9.93
N LYS A 120 23.42 -23.17 -11.14
CA LYS A 120 24.20 -23.00 -12.38
C LYS A 120 24.04 -21.63 -13.01
N ILE A 121 23.04 -20.84 -12.60
CA ILE A 121 22.77 -19.52 -13.18
C ILE A 121 23.95 -18.55 -12.91
N PRO A 122 24.50 -18.47 -11.68
CA PRO A 122 25.70 -17.67 -11.41
C PRO A 122 26.94 -18.10 -12.19
N GLU A 123 27.08 -19.38 -12.54
CA GLU A 123 28.22 -19.86 -13.36
C GLU A 123 28.24 -19.22 -14.76
N VAL A 124 27.07 -18.79 -15.26
CA VAL A 124 26.92 -18.21 -16.61
C VAL A 124 26.86 -16.68 -16.57
N LEU A 125 26.15 -16.11 -15.60
CA LEU A 125 25.87 -14.67 -15.52
C LEU A 125 26.69 -13.92 -14.46
N GLY A 126 27.44 -14.66 -13.64
CA GLY A 126 28.20 -14.15 -12.50
C GLY A 126 27.33 -13.97 -11.25
N ASP A 127 27.96 -14.08 -10.08
CA ASP A 127 27.28 -13.99 -8.77
C ASP A 127 26.58 -12.65 -8.53
N LEU A 128 27.14 -11.58 -9.08
CA LEU A 128 26.56 -10.25 -8.95
C LEU A 128 25.27 -10.09 -9.77
N MET A 129 25.05 -10.95 -10.77
CA MET A 129 24.02 -10.77 -11.79
C MET A 129 24.05 -9.35 -12.30
N GLU A 130 25.20 -8.94 -12.85
CA GLU A 130 25.41 -7.60 -13.36
C GLU A 130 26.18 -7.62 -14.66
N ILE A 131 25.68 -6.89 -15.66
CA ILE A 131 26.16 -7.01 -17.03
C ILE A 131 27.57 -6.44 -17.23
N GLN A 132 27.92 -5.32 -16.57
CA GLN A 132 29.28 -4.78 -16.64
C GLN A 132 30.28 -5.65 -15.88
N ALA A 133 29.88 -6.28 -14.78
CA ALA A 133 30.72 -7.26 -14.09
C ALA A 133 31.00 -8.50 -14.95
N LEU A 134 30.01 -8.92 -15.75
CA LEU A 134 30.17 -10.02 -16.72
C LEU A 134 31.03 -9.63 -17.93
N TYR A 135 31.04 -8.34 -18.30
CA TYR A 135 31.81 -7.79 -19.41
C TYR A 135 32.62 -6.54 -18.98
N PRO A 136 33.69 -6.72 -18.19
CA PRO A 136 34.39 -5.62 -17.53
C PRO A 136 35.00 -4.59 -18.48
N ASP A 137 35.31 -5.00 -19.72
CA ASP A 137 35.90 -4.13 -20.75
C ASP A 137 34.83 -3.36 -21.57
N ARG A 138 33.55 -3.75 -21.47
CA ARG A 138 32.45 -3.08 -22.20
C ARG A 138 31.97 -1.87 -21.41
N LYS A 139 31.99 -0.71 -22.08
CA LYS A 139 31.53 0.58 -21.52
C LYS A 139 30.14 0.99 -21.99
N VAL A 140 29.64 0.42 -23.09
CA VAL A 140 28.35 0.75 -23.67
C VAL A 140 27.60 -0.56 -23.92
N PHE A 141 26.32 -0.60 -23.53
CA PHE A 141 25.41 -1.73 -23.77
C PHE A 141 24.15 -1.25 -24.47
N HIS A 142 23.58 -2.09 -25.32
CA HIS A 142 22.29 -1.79 -25.90
C HIS A 142 21.18 -2.00 -24.85
N VAL A 143 20.14 -1.16 -24.89
CA VAL A 143 19.02 -1.21 -23.94
C VAL A 143 18.39 -2.61 -23.83
N SER A 144 18.24 -3.32 -24.95
CA SER A 144 17.69 -4.68 -24.94
C SER A 144 18.57 -5.71 -24.22
N GLU A 145 19.89 -5.54 -24.19
CA GLU A 145 20.79 -6.39 -23.40
C GLU A 145 20.56 -6.14 -21.90
N VAL A 146 20.51 -4.88 -21.50
CA VAL A 146 20.35 -4.47 -20.10
C VAL A 146 18.98 -4.91 -19.55
N MET A 147 17.90 -4.71 -20.33
CA MET A 147 16.55 -5.09 -19.94
C MET A 147 16.40 -6.61 -19.81
N ALA A 148 16.84 -7.37 -20.81
CA ALA A 148 16.74 -8.83 -20.78
C ALA A 148 17.58 -9.45 -19.65
N PHE A 149 18.77 -8.88 -19.39
CA PHE A 149 19.67 -9.34 -18.35
C PHE A 149 19.08 -9.07 -16.94
N ASN A 150 18.65 -7.84 -16.67
CA ASN A 150 18.07 -7.49 -15.37
C ASN A 150 16.76 -8.23 -15.11
N LYS A 151 15.91 -8.44 -16.13
CA LYS A 151 14.70 -9.28 -15.98
C LYS A 151 15.03 -10.65 -15.39
N LEU A 152 16.02 -11.34 -15.97
CA LEU A 152 16.39 -12.67 -15.51
C LEU A 152 17.05 -12.62 -14.12
N ALA A 153 17.82 -11.57 -13.84
CA ALA A 153 18.41 -11.34 -12.51
C ALA A 153 17.35 -11.15 -11.43
N VAL A 154 16.32 -10.34 -11.68
CA VAL A 154 15.18 -10.15 -10.77
C VAL A 154 14.47 -11.48 -10.53
N ILE A 155 14.11 -12.20 -11.60
CA ILE A 155 13.44 -13.50 -11.51
C ILE A 155 14.27 -14.49 -10.66
N TYR A 156 15.58 -14.57 -10.90
CA TYR A 156 16.48 -15.41 -10.15
C TYR A 156 16.53 -15.03 -8.66
N PHE A 157 16.81 -13.76 -8.35
CA PHE A 157 16.95 -13.31 -6.96
C PHE A 157 15.64 -13.45 -6.18
N SER A 158 14.50 -13.15 -6.79
CA SER A 158 13.19 -13.38 -6.18
C SER A 158 12.98 -14.88 -5.88
N THR A 159 13.36 -15.75 -6.80
CA THR A 159 13.17 -17.21 -6.64
C THR A 159 14.01 -17.79 -5.49
N ILE A 160 15.22 -17.26 -5.28
CA ILE A 160 16.07 -17.68 -4.15
C ILE A 160 15.81 -16.89 -2.86
N GLY A 161 14.78 -16.04 -2.83
CA GLY A 161 14.39 -15.24 -1.65
C GLY A 161 15.33 -14.09 -1.32
N ASN A 162 16.16 -13.63 -2.27
CA ASN A 162 17.03 -12.48 -2.08
C ASN A 162 16.35 -11.19 -2.55
N LEU A 163 15.40 -10.70 -1.74
CA LEU A 163 14.59 -9.53 -2.08
C LEU A 163 15.44 -8.28 -2.34
N GLU A 164 16.44 -7.99 -1.50
CA GLU A 164 17.30 -6.81 -1.65
C GLU A 164 18.02 -6.78 -3.01
N ALA A 165 18.57 -7.92 -3.44
CA ALA A 165 19.21 -8.02 -4.74
C ALA A 165 18.20 -7.93 -5.90
N ALA A 166 17.00 -8.51 -5.74
CA ALA A 166 15.95 -8.43 -6.74
C ALA A 166 15.47 -6.97 -6.94
N GLU A 167 15.19 -6.24 -5.86
CA GLU A 167 14.83 -4.82 -5.87
C GLU A 167 15.89 -3.96 -6.56
N SER A 168 17.16 -4.21 -6.23
CA SER A 168 18.27 -3.47 -6.83
C SER A 168 18.33 -3.62 -8.35
N ARG A 169 17.98 -4.80 -8.89
CA ARG A 169 17.96 -5.06 -10.34
C ARG A 169 16.69 -4.53 -10.99
N PHE A 170 15.56 -4.64 -10.30
CA PHE A 170 14.27 -4.15 -10.76
C PHE A 170 14.27 -2.63 -10.95
N LYS A 171 14.85 -1.89 -9.99
CA LYS A 171 15.00 -0.44 -10.07
C LYS A 171 15.73 0.04 -11.33
N VAL A 172 16.75 -0.70 -11.78
CA VAL A 172 17.45 -0.38 -13.04
C VAL A 172 16.49 -0.46 -14.23
N MET A 173 15.57 -1.43 -14.23
CA MET A 173 14.57 -1.59 -15.28
C MET A 173 13.53 -0.46 -15.24
N GLU A 174 13.05 -0.09 -14.05
CA GLU A 174 12.13 1.04 -13.86
C GLU A 174 12.74 2.37 -14.32
N GLU A 175 14.02 2.60 -14.03
CA GLU A 175 14.73 3.81 -14.47
C GLU A 175 14.94 3.88 -16.00
N ILE A 176 14.99 2.73 -16.68
CA ILE A 176 15.10 2.67 -18.14
C ILE A 176 13.73 2.85 -18.79
N ASP A 177 12.77 2.01 -18.42
CA ASP A 177 11.41 1.99 -18.96
C ASP A 177 10.48 1.17 -18.04
N GLU A 178 9.71 1.89 -17.21
CA GLU A 178 8.73 1.34 -16.28
C GLU A 178 7.61 0.55 -16.98
N GLU A 179 7.17 1.02 -18.16
CA GLU A 179 6.06 0.42 -18.91
C GLU A 179 6.49 -0.73 -19.82
N HIS A 180 7.80 -1.04 -19.85
CA HIS A 180 8.33 -2.09 -20.70
C HIS A 180 7.78 -3.48 -20.30
N PRO A 181 7.41 -4.35 -21.27
CA PRO A 181 6.90 -5.69 -20.99
C PRO A 181 7.81 -6.56 -20.10
N ASP A 182 9.12 -6.40 -20.24
CA ASP A 182 10.08 -7.12 -19.38
C ASP A 182 10.10 -6.60 -17.94
N THR A 183 9.88 -5.30 -17.71
CA THR A 183 9.75 -4.72 -16.37
C THR A 183 8.50 -5.29 -15.71
N TYR A 184 7.36 -5.26 -16.41
CA TYR A 184 6.13 -5.88 -15.93
C TYR A 184 6.32 -7.37 -15.59
N LYS A 185 6.99 -8.14 -16.47
CA LYS A 185 7.26 -9.56 -16.21
C LYS A 185 8.17 -9.79 -15.00
N ALA A 186 9.20 -8.96 -14.80
CA ALA A 186 10.06 -9.04 -13.62
C ALA A 186 9.27 -8.74 -12.33
N LEU A 187 8.37 -7.75 -12.37
CA LEU A 187 7.53 -7.37 -11.24
C LEU A 187 6.65 -8.54 -10.78
N GLN A 188 6.10 -9.35 -11.70
CA GLN A 188 5.28 -10.52 -11.35
C GLN A 188 6.00 -11.53 -10.43
N TYR A 189 7.33 -11.66 -10.54
CA TYR A 189 8.13 -12.52 -9.67
C TYR A 189 8.57 -11.82 -8.39
N LEU A 190 8.71 -10.49 -8.42
CA LEU A 190 9.11 -9.69 -7.27
C LEU A 190 7.96 -9.46 -6.28
N LEU A 191 6.74 -9.25 -6.77
CA LEU A 191 5.56 -8.95 -5.93
C LEU A 191 5.30 -9.99 -4.83
N PRO A 192 5.34 -11.32 -5.09
CA PRO A 192 5.16 -12.30 -4.01
C PRO A 192 6.22 -12.21 -2.92
N GLU A 193 7.48 -11.92 -3.26
CA GLU A 193 8.56 -11.76 -2.28
C GLU A 193 8.41 -10.45 -1.49
N ARG A 194 8.00 -9.35 -2.14
CA ARG A 194 7.59 -8.11 -1.45
C ARG A 194 6.48 -8.37 -0.44
N MET A 195 5.45 -9.12 -0.85
CA MET A 195 4.32 -9.46 0.01
C MET A 195 4.75 -10.31 1.21
N LYS A 196 5.58 -11.35 1.00
CA LYS A 196 6.12 -12.16 2.09
C LYS A 196 6.94 -11.33 3.08
N ALA A 197 7.83 -10.46 2.57
CA ALA A 197 8.61 -9.58 3.43
C ALA A 197 7.73 -8.59 4.21
N GLY A 198 6.68 -8.06 3.58
CA GLY A 198 5.64 -7.26 4.24
C GLY A 198 4.97 -8.02 5.38
N ILE A 199 4.48 -9.23 5.12
CA ILE A 199 3.84 -10.08 6.14
C ILE A 199 4.78 -10.36 7.33
N GLU A 200 6.05 -10.68 7.08
CA GLU A 200 7.00 -10.94 8.16
C GLU A 200 7.32 -9.67 8.97
N ARG A 201 7.41 -8.51 8.31
CA ARG A 201 7.53 -7.21 8.98
C ARG A 201 6.32 -6.93 9.86
N ASP A 202 5.11 -7.13 9.34
CA ASP A 202 3.86 -6.86 10.09
C ASP A 202 3.73 -7.78 11.31
N LYS A 203 4.13 -9.06 11.18
CA LYS A 203 4.18 -10.00 12.32
C LYS A 203 5.17 -9.56 13.39
N GLU A 204 6.37 -9.13 12.98
CA GLU A 204 7.41 -8.69 13.92
C GLU A 204 7.00 -7.38 14.61
N GLU A 205 6.36 -6.48 13.88
CA GLU A 205 5.78 -5.27 14.44
C GLU A 205 4.69 -5.60 15.47
N GLU A 206 3.69 -6.41 15.14
CA GLU A 206 2.65 -6.81 16.12
C GLU A 206 3.24 -7.52 17.35
N ARG A 207 4.34 -8.27 17.19
CA ARG A 207 5.05 -8.91 18.31
C ARG A 207 5.75 -7.91 19.24
N THR A 208 6.23 -6.80 18.70
CA THR A 208 7.03 -5.79 19.43
C THR A 208 6.23 -4.55 19.81
N LYS A 209 5.03 -4.39 19.23
CA LYS A 209 4.10 -3.29 19.46
C LYS A 209 3.70 -3.22 20.92
N ARG A 210 3.79 -2.01 21.48
CA ARG A 210 3.32 -1.70 22.83
C ARG A 210 1.95 -1.05 22.70
N LYS A 211 0.95 -1.63 23.36
CA LYS A 211 -0.40 -1.08 23.43
C LYS A 211 -0.76 -0.83 24.88
N VAL A 212 -1.34 0.33 25.19
CA VAL A 212 -1.81 0.55 26.55
C VAL A 212 -3.03 -0.30 26.83
N LYS A 213 -3.12 -0.82 28.04
CA LYS A 213 -4.37 -1.36 28.53
C LYS A 213 -5.27 -0.20 28.93
N THR A 214 -6.42 -0.05 28.26
CA THR A 214 -7.40 0.97 28.62
C THR A 214 -8.06 0.65 29.97
N ARG A 215 -8.61 1.68 30.62
CA ARG A 215 -9.44 1.50 31.83
C ARG A 215 -10.63 0.59 31.51
N ALA A 216 -11.28 0.00 32.49
CA ALA A 216 -12.59 -0.62 32.24
C ALA A 216 -13.69 0.42 32.53
N TYR A 217 -14.78 0.45 31.76
CA TYR A 217 -15.94 1.24 32.16
C TYR A 217 -16.45 0.80 33.54
N ASP A 218 -17.00 1.76 34.28
CA ASP A 218 -17.55 1.52 35.60
C ASP A 218 -18.91 0.81 35.50
N LYS A 219 -18.93 -0.47 35.87
CA LYS A 219 -20.15 -1.29 35.93
C LYS A 219 -21.08 -0.88 37.06
N SER A 220 -20.56 -0.24 38.12
CA SER A 220 -21.35 0.09 39.31
C SER A 220 -22.33 1.25 39.07
N ILE A 221 -22.08 2.07 38.06
CA ILE A 221 -22.93 3.22 37.69
C ILE A 221 -23.98 2.90 36.62
N GLN A 222 -23.99 1.66 36.10
CA GLN A 222 -24.90 1.25 35.04
C GLN A 222 -26.36 1.28 35.51
N THR A 223 -27.25 1.74 34.65
CA THR A 223 -28.67 1.88 34.94
C THR A 223 -29.53 1.76 33.69
N ASN A 224 -30.80 1.42 33.87
CA ASN A 224 -31.82 1.49 32.82
C ASN A 224 -32.70 2.74 32.95
N LYS A 225 -32.46 3.58 33.99
CA LYS A 225 -33.21 4.80 34.22
C LYS A 225 -32.84 5.84 33.16
N LYS A 226 -33.82 6.29 32.38
CA LYS A 226 -33.67 7.38 31.42
C LYS A 226 -33.22 8.68 32.12
N PRO A 227 -32.38 9.50 31.47
CA PRO A 227 -32.00 10.82 31.97
C PRO A 227 -33.22 11.75 32.04
N GLU A 228 -33.12 12.77 32.88
CA GLU A 228 -34.11 13.85 33.00
C GLU A 228 -33.51 15.11 32.36
N PHE A 229 -34.24 15.75 31.47
CA PHE A 229 -33.80 16.96 30.75
C PHE A 229 -34.62 18.17 31.18
N ASN A 230 -33.97 19.34 31.19
CA ASN A 230 -34.62 20.63 31.36
C ASN A 230 -35.56 20.92 30.19
N HIS A 231 -35.20 20.51 28.97
CA HIS A 231 -35.96 20.74 27.74
C HIS A 231 -36.41 19.42 27.10
N PRO A 232 -37.72 19.18 26.94
CA PRO A 232 -38.23 17.94 26.33
C PRO A 232 -37.82 17.78 24.87
N GLU A 233 -37.52 18.87 24.15
CA GLU A 233 -37.06 18.84 22.76
C GLU A 233 -35.75 18.06 22.57
N VAL A 234 -34.92 17.95 23.62
CA VAL A 234 -33.65 17.21 23.60
C VAL A 234 -33.88 15.71 23.35
N TRP A 235 -35.06 15.17 23.69
CA TRP A 235 -35.40 13.78 23.36
C TRP A 235 -35.38 13.48 21.87
N GLN A 236 -35.57 14.48 21.01
CA GLN A 236 -35.49 14.28 19.57
C GLN A 236 -34.09 13.83 19.13
N LEU A 237 -33.04 14.10 19.91
CA LEU A 237 -31.70 13.59 19.62
C LEU A 237 -31.58 12.08 19.81
N TYR A 238 -32.42 11.46 20.65
CA TYR A 238 -32.48 10.00 20.86
C TYR A 238 -33.39 9.27 19.85
N GLU A 239 -34.04 10.01 18.97
CA GLU A 239 -35.08 9.52 18.07
C GLU A 239 -34.75 9.82 16.60
N ASN A 240 -33.58 10.40 16.34
CA ASN A 240 -33.14 10.77 15.01
C ASN A 240 -31.69 10.33 14.83
N GLY A 241 -31.38 9.96 13.59
CA GLY A 241 -30.04 9.68 13.14
C GLY A 241 -29.37 10.85 12.44
N MET A 242 -28.33 10.61 11.65
CA MET A 242 -27.55 11.64 10.95
C MET A 242 -28.35 12.40 9.90
N ARG A 243 -29.50 11.85 9.44
CA ARG A 243 -30.49 12.56 8.60
C ARG A 243 -31.50 13.40 9.40
N ILE A 244 -31.18 13.75 10.66
CA ILE A 244 -31.99 14.61 11.52
C ILE A 244 -32.43 15.89 10.80
N ASN A 245 -33.71 16.23 10.92
CA ASN A 245 -34.25 17.40 10.24
C ASN A 245 -33.62 18.69 10.77
N HIS A 246 -33.14 19.57 9.87
CA HIS A 246 -32.54 20.85 10.25
C HIS A 246 -33.44 21.73 11.14
N GLN A 247 -34.77 21.62 11.02
CA GLN A 247 -35.69 22.34 11.91
C GLN A 247 -35.65 21.83 13.35
N VAL A 248 -35.36 20.56 13.58
CA VAL A 248 -35.16 20.00 14.93
C VAL A 248 -33.90 20.60 15.54
N ILE A 249 -32.77 20.55 14.82
CA ILE A 249 -31.51 21.17 15.25
C ILE A 249 -31.72 22.66 15.57
N LYS A 250 -32.37 23.38 14.65
CA LYS A 250 -32.66 24.80 14.81
C LYS A 250 -33.46 25.07 16.08
N LYS A 251 -34.55 24.32 16.32
CA LYS A 251 -35.38 24.47 17.54
C LYS A 251 -34.56 24.24 18.81
N ILE A 252 -33.73 23.20 18.83
CA ILE A 252 -32.87 22.89 19.98
C ILE A 252 -31.89 24.05 20.23
N LEU A 253 -31.25 24.59 19.18
CA LEU A 253 -30.33 25.73 19.31
C LEU A 253 -31.00 27.03 19.77
N TYR A 254 -32.33 27.17 19.66
CA TYR A 254 -33.08 28.32 20.21
C TYR A 254 -33.37 28.22 21.72
N LEU A 255 -33.13 27.05 22.34
CA LEU A 255 -33.33 26.88 23.77
C LEU A 255 -32.32 27.72 24.58
N PRO A 256 -32.62 28.08 25.84
CA PRO A 256 -31.69 28.82 26.68
C PRO A 256 -30.34 28.09 26.82
N ARG A 257 -29.25 28.73 26.35
CA ARG A 257 -27.91 28.14 26.23
C ARG A 257 -27.45 27.38 27.47
N ALA A 258 -27.58 27.97 28.66
CA ALA A 258 -27.07 27.36 29.90
C ALA A 258 -27.76 26.03 30.25
N THR A 259 -29.09 25.97 30.16
CA THR A 259 -29.85 24.74 30.45
C THR A 259 -29.78 23.75 29.31
N LEU A 260 -29.64 24.21 28.05
CA LEU A 260 -29.34 23.33 26.92
C LEU A 260 -27.97 22.65 27.08
N ILE A 261 -26.92 23.39 27.42
CA ILE A 261 -25.60 22.81 27.68
C ILE A 261 -25.70 21.76 28.79
N ASN A 262 -26.43 22.03 29.88
CA ASN A 262 -26.63 21.07 30.94
C ASN A 262 -27.33 19.78 30.44
N ASP A 263 -28.33 19.89 29.56
CA ASP A 263 -28.98 18.72 28.96
C ASP A 263 -28.03 17.95 28.04
N LEU A 264 -27.21 18.63 27.24
CA LEU A 264 -26.22 17.99 26.36
C LEU A 264 -25.10 17.32 27.16
N GLU A 265 -24.64 17.90 28.26
CA GLU A 265 -23.70 17.25 29.18
C GLU A 265 -24.34 16.04 29.88
N THR A 266 -25.63 16.11 30.20
CA THR A 266 -26.39 14.97 30.74
C THR A 266 -26.46 13.83 29.72
N ILE A 267 -26.57 14.15 28.43
CA ILE A 267 -26.43 13.15 27.36
C ILE A 267 -25.05 12.49 27.41
N LEU A 268 -23.96 13.26 27.54
CA LEU A 268 -22.61 12.68 27.63
C LEU A 268 -22.44 11.75 28.82
N GLU A 269 -23.06 12.07 29.96
CA GLU A 269 -23.09 11.17 31.12
C GLU A 269 -23.91 9.90 30.86
N ASP A 270 -25.00 10.03 30.12
CA ASP A 270 -25.90 8.93 29.79
C ASP A 270 -25.23 7.86 28.90
N ILE A 271 -24.35 8.29 27.98
CA ILE A 271 -23.49 7.41 27.16
C ILE A 271 -22.77 6.38 28.04
N VAL A 272 -22.29 6.82 29.21
CA VAL A 272 -21.55 5.98 30.15
C VAL A 272 -22.49 5.19 31.05
N ARG A 273 -23.53 5.85 31.59
CA ARG A 273 -24.42 5.25 32.60
C ARG A 273 -25.40 4.23 32.03
N ARG A 274 -25.73 4.31 30.75
CA ARG A 274 -26.63 3.36 30.07
C ARG A 274 -25.93 2.53 29.00
N TYR A 275 -24.59 2.45 29.03
CA TYR A 275 -23.81 1.68 28.08
C TYR A 275 -24.29 0.21 27.99
N GLU A 276 -24.45 -0.49 29.11
CA GLU A 276 -24.90 -1.89 29.10
C GLU A 276 -26.34 -2.06 28.57
N HIS A 277 -27.22 -1.09 28.85
CA HIS A 277 -28.60 -1.08 28.33
C HIS A 277 -28.62 -1.00 26.81
N PHE A 278 -27.86 -0.05 26.23
CA PHE A 278 -27.80 0.12 24.78
C PHE A 278 -27.02 -0.99 24.09
N LYS A 279 -25.94 -1.47 24.71
CA LYS A 279 -25.20 -2.62 24.20
C LYS A 279 -26.09 -3.86 24.12
N SER A 280 -26.85 -4.18 25.17
CA SER A 280 -27.80 -5.30 25.15
C SER A 280 -28.84 -5.15 24.05
N LYS A 281 -29.36 -3.93 23.84
CA LYS A 281 -30.30 -3.66 22.75
C LYS A 281 -29.69 -3.93 21.38
N VAL A 282 -28.45 -3.49 21.15
CA VAL A 282 -27.73 -3.70 19.88
C VAL A 282 -27.38 -5.17 19.69
N ASP A 283 -26.95 -5.87 20.74
CA ASP A 283 -26.67 -7.31 20.70
C ASP A 283 -27.95 -8.11 20.32
N GLU A 284 -29.13 -7.64 20.73
CA GLU A 284 -30.42 -8.28 20.44
C GLU A 284 -31.01 -7.89 19.07
N ASN A 285 -30.93 -6.62 18.68
CA ASN A 285 -31.70 -6.06 17.56
C ASN A 285 -30.83 -5.53 16.42
N GLY A 286 -29.50 -5.56 16.57
CA GLY A 286 -28.57 -4.87 15.68
C GLY A 286 -28.50 -3.37 15.97
N TRP A 287 -27.63 -2.68 15.24
CA TRP A 287 -27.48 -1.23 15.30
C TRP A 287 -28.68 -0.53 14.67
N VAL A 288 -29.37 0.30 15.45
CA VAL A 288 -30.48 1.16 15.03
C VAL A 288 -30.02 2.61 15.10
N GLU A 289 -29.71 3.16 13.94
CA GLU A 289 -29.03 4.45 13.80
C GLU A 289 -29.75 5.58 14.56
N GLU A 290 -31.08 5.65 14.46
CA GLU A 290 -31.89 6.67 15.13
C GLU A 290 -31.85 6.59 16.67
N GLU A 291 -31.54 5.42 17.24
CA GLU A 291 -31.44 5.22 18.68
C GLU A 291 -30.00 5.30 19.21
N GLN A 292 -28.98 5.29 18.34
CA GLN A 292 -27.57 5.21 18.73
C GLN A 292 -26.73 6.43 18.32
N THR A 293 -27.24 7.33 17.47
CA THR A 293 -26.49 8.50 16.98
C THR A 293 -26.53 9.71 17.93
N PHE A 294 -27.38 9.69 18.97
CA PHE A 294 -27.51 10.77 19.94
C PHE A 294 -26.21 11.29 20.59
N PRO A 295 -25.14 10.49 20.81
CA PRO A 295 -23.86 11.00 21.30
C PRO A 295 -23.23 12.01 20.34
N ILE A 296 -23.24 11.70 19.04
CA ILE A 296 -22.66 12.54 17.98
C ILE A 296 -23.44 13.86 17.89
N HIS A 297 -24.78 13.79 17.97
CA HIS A 297 -25.62 14.99 18.00
C HIS A 297 -25.27 15.92 19.17
N ALA A 298 -25.07 15.36 20.37
CA ALA A 298 -24.74 16.14 21.54
C ALA A 298 -23.37 16.84 21.40
N ILE A 299 -22.37 16.11 20.90
CA ILE A 299 -21.03 16.64 20.62
C ILE A 299 -21.09 17.77 19.58
N PHE A 300 -21.90 17.62 18.53
CA PHE A 300 -22.09 18.63 17.49
C PHE A 300 -22.68 19.91 18.05
N LEU A 301 -23.75 19.80 18.84
CA LEU A 301 -24.42 20.93 19.45
C LEU A 301 -23.54 21.65 20.46
N LEU A 302 -22.79 20.93 21.30
CA LEU A 302 -21.81 21.54 22.21
C LEU A 302 -20.73 22.33 21.45
N THR A 303 -20.32 21.82 20.29
CA THR A 303 -19.37 22.52 19.40
C THR A 303 -19.98 23.81 18.84
N GLU A 304 -21.18 23.73 18.27
CA GLU A 304 -21.89 24.88 17.66
C GLU A 304 -22.19 25.98 18.70
N LEU A 305 -22.50 25.59 19.93
CA LEU A 305 -22.74 26.52 21.05
C LEU A 305 -21.46 27.16 21.61
N ASN A 306 -20.29 26.75 21.10
CA ASN A 306 -18.96 27.11 21.59
C ASN A 306 -18.88 26.95 23.12
N ALA A 307 -19.34 25.79 23.62
CA ALA A 307 -19.45 25.47 25.04
C ALA A 307 -18.09 25.11 25.66
N THR A 308 -17.18 26.09 25.75
CA THR A 308 -15.81 25.87 26.26
C THR A 308 -15.80 25.36 27.70
N GLU A 309 -16.86 25.66 28.47
CA GLU A 309 -17.10 25.12 29.81
C GLU A 309 -17.31 23.59 29.84
N SER A 310 -17.74 23.00 28.73
CA SER A 310 -18.04 21.57 28.61
C SER A 310 -16.84 20.72 28.18
N LEU A 311 -15.66 21.32 27.96
CA LEU A 311 -14.47 20.57 27.58
C LEU A 311 -14.15 19.45 28.58
N ASP A 312 -14.32 19.69 29.87
CA ASP A 312 -14.05 18.67 30.89
C ASP A 312 -14.99 17.46 30.77
N LYS A 313 -16.25 17.66 30.34
CA LYS A 313 -17.21 16.58 30.09
C LYS A 313 -16.84 15.77 28.85
N ILE A 314 -16.40 16.43 27.78
CA ILE A 314 -15.88 15.76 26.59
C ILE A 314 -14.65 14.93 26.95
N LEU A 315 -13.69 15.50 27.67
CA LEU A 315 -12.49 14.76 28.11
C LEU A 315 -12.84 13.64 29.10
N GLN A 316 -13.92 13.74 29.88
CA GLN A 316 -14.38 12.64 30.75
C GLN A 316 -14.97 11.48 29.93
N LEU A 317 -15.70 11.78 28.85
CA LEU A 317 -16.14 10.76 27.89
C LEU A 317 -14.92 10.09 27.23
N LEU A 318 -13.96 10.86 26.72
CA LEU A 318 -12.77 10.32 26.06
C LEU A 318 -11.81 9.56 27.00
N ARG A 319 -12.05 9.59 28.32
CA ARG A 319 -11.35 8.75 29.32
C ARG A 319 -11.94 7.36 29.48
N GLN A 320 -13.11 7.09 28.90
CA GLN A 320 -13.74 5.77 28.98
C GLN A 320 -12.93 4.74 28.19
N ASP A 321 -13.28 3.46 28.37
CA ASP A 321 -12.55 2.37 27.75
C ASP A 321 -12.77 2.27 26.24
N GLU A 322 -11.84 1.58 25.59
CA GLU A 322 -11.86 1.32 24.15
C GLU A 322 -13.22 0.77 23.68
N LYS A 323 -13.80 -0.22 24.35
CA LYS A 323 -15.05 -0.83 23.86
C LYS A 323 -16.24 0.11 23.93
N LEU A 324 -16.26 1.00 24.93
CA LEU A 324 -17.32 2.00 25.05
C LEU A 324 -17.15 3.09 23.99
N LEU A 325 -15.93 3.58 23.79
CA LEU A 325 -15.63 4.59 22.79
C LEU A 325 -15.86 4.08 21.37
N GLU A 326 -15.40 2.86 21.06
CA GLU A 326 -15.64 2.21 19.76
C GLU A 326 -17.13 1.97 19.52
N PHE A 327 -17.89 1.54 20.54
CA PHE A 327 -19.33 1.32 20.40
C PHE A 327 -20.09 2.61 20.05
N TRP A 328 -19.73 3.74 20.67
CA TRP A 328 -20.50 4.97 20.50
C TRP A 328 -19.98 5.91 19.43
N LEU A 329 -18.66 5.96 19.26
CA LEU A 329 -17.99 6.91 18.38
C LEU A 329 -17.39 6.20 17.17
N GLY A 330 -16.73 5.05 17.34
CA GLY A 330 -16.08 4.35 16.22
C GLY A 330 -15.23 5.31 15.38
N ASP A 331 -15.44 5.30 14.06
CA ASP A 331 -14.77 6.21 13.10
C ASP A 331 -14.99 7.70 13.41
N PHE A 332 -16.08 8.08 14.08
CA PHE A 332 -16.29 9.46 14.54
C PHE A 332 -15.14 9.98 15.40
N LEU A 333 -14.58 9.09 16.22
CA LEU A 333 -13.48 9.40 17.13
C LEU A 333 -12.25 9.90 16.38
N THR A 334 -11.94 9.31 15.23
CA THR A 334 -10.78 9.64 14.41
C THR A 334 -11.07 10.74 13.40
N GLU A 335 -12.26 10.77 12.82
CA GLU A 335 -12.59 11.66 11.69
C GLU A 335 -13.01 13.08 12.10
N ASP A 336 -13.68 13.24 13.25
CA ASP A 336 -14.43 14.47 13.50
C ASP A 336 -14.40 15.00 14.94
N VAL A 337 -14.09 14.17 15.95
CA VAL A 337 -13.93 14.63 17.35
C VAL A 337 -12.92 15.78 17.46
N TRP A 338 -11.87 15.80 16.62
CA TRP A 338 -10.86 16.85 16.63
C TRP A 338 -11.46 18.26 16.45
N ARG A 339 -12.55 18.42 15.69
CA ARG A 339 -13.20 19.73 15.48
C ARG A 339 -13.79 20.27 16.78
N THR A 340 -14.39 19.39 17.57
CA THR A 340 -14.92 19.73 18.89
C THR A 340 -13.79 20.09 19.84
N ILE A 341 -12.72 19.31 19.87
CA ILE A 341 -11.56 19.58 20.74
C ILE A 341 -10.86 20.88 20.34
N TYR A 342 -10.74 21.15 19.03
CA TYR A 342 -10.22 22.40 18.51
C TYR A 342 -11.10 23.56 19.01
N GLN A 343 -12.40 23.52 18.74
CA GLN A 343 -13.32 24.62 19.08
C GLN A 343 -13.39 24.91 20.59
N LEU A 344 -13.40 23.87 21.43
CA LEU A 344 -13.59 24.00 22.87
C LEU A 344 -12.27 24.15 23.65
N GLY A 345 -11.16 23.64 23.09
CA GLY A 345 -9.89 23.45 23.78
C GLY A 345 -8.71 24.26 23.24
N ASN A 346 -8.88 25.05 22.18
CA ASN A 346 -7.81 25.83 21.54
C ASN A 346 -6.95 26.67 22.51
N ASP A 347 -7.60 27.27 23.51
CA ASP A 347 -6.97 28.11 24.55
C ASP A 347 -6.62 27.33 25.84
N GLN A 348 -6.82 26.01 25.84
CA GLN A 348 -6.65 25.13 27.01
C GLN A 348 -5.55 24.07 26.79
N LEU A 349 -4.48 24.42 26.06
CA LEU A 349 -3.40 23.50 25.65
C LEU A 349 -2.78 22.69 26.80
N GLU A 350 -2.64 23.27 27.99
CA GLU A 350 -2.08 22.55 29.15
C GLU A 350 -3.00 21.43 29.61
N LYS A 351 -4.32 21.65 29.57
CA LYS A 351 -5.33 20.63 29.91
C LYS A 351 -5.33 19.50 28.88
N LEU A 352 -5.23 19.85 27.60
CA LEU A 352 -5.10 18.86 26.51
C LEU A 352 -3.81 18.03 26.66
N LYS A 353 -2.69 18.67 27.04
CA LYS A 353 -1.42 17.98 27.33
C LYS A 353 -1.55 17.00 28.49
N GLN A 354 -2.20 17.41 29.57
CA GLN A 354 -2.42 16.55 30.73
C GLN A 354 -3.24 15.32 30.37
N PHE A 355 -4.25 15.47 29.52
CA PHE A 355 -5.05 14.34 29.03
C PHE A 355 -4.21 13.35 28.20
N VAL A 356 -3.44 13.82 27.22
CA VAL A 356 -2.67 12.88 26.35
C VAL A 356 -1.54 12.15 27.09
N LEU A 357 -1.08 12.72 28.22
CA LEU A 357 -0.08 12.12 29.10
C LEU A 357 -0.69 11.33 30.27
N GLU A 358 -2.02 11.22 30.33
CA GLU A 358 -2.71 10.47 31.38
C GLU A 358 -2.56 8.95 31.13
N PRO A 359 -2.30 8.13 32.16
CA PRO A 359 -2.23 6.67 32.01
C PRO A 359 -3.56 6.03 31.58
N ASN A 360 -3.45 4.94 30.83
CA ASN A 360 -4.54 4.07 30.40
C ASN A 360 -5.58 4.75 29.48
N ILE A 361 -5.20 5.80 28.77
CA ILE A 361 -6.07 6.45 27.77
C ILE A 361 -5.95 5.74 26.42
N TYR A 362 -7.09 5.48 25.80
CA TYR A 362 -7.16 4.85 24.50
C TYR A 362 -6.37 5.63 23.42
N THR A 363 -5.73 4.90 22.51
CA THR A 363 -4.84 5.46 21.49
C THR A 363 -5.54 6.46 20.58
N PHE A 364 -6.72 6.14 20.04
CA PHE A 364 -7.44 7.05 19.15
C PHE A 364 -8.06 8.25 19.88
N ALA A 365 -8.39 8.09 21.17
CA ALA A 365 -8.80 9.22 21.99
C ALA A 365 -7.64 10.23 22.16
N ARG A 366 -6.41 9.76 22.34
CA ARG A 366 -5.23 10.64 22.42
C ARG A 366 -4.89 11.25 21.07
N SER A 367 -4.91 10.47 19.99
CA SER A 367 -4.62 11.00 18.65
C SER A 367 -5.63 12.06 18.21
N GLY A 368 -6.91 11.92 18.56
CA GLY A 368 -7.93 12.94 18.31
C GLY A 368 -7.62 14.29 18.99
N ILE A 369 -7.01 14.27 20.19
CA ILE A 369 -6.52 15.50 20.84
C ILE A 369 -5.33 16.08 20.07
N CYS A 370 -4.36 15.25 19.69
CA CYS A 370 -3.18 15.70 18.94
C CYS A 370 -3.56 16.30 17.59
N ALA A 371 -4.47 15.66 16.85
CA ALA A 371 -5.01 16.16 15.60
C ALA A 371 -5.63 17.56 15.77
N ALA A 372 -6.43 17.76 16.83
CA ALA A 372 -7.00 19.07 17.14
C ALA A 372 -5.93 20.14 17.42
N VAL A 373 -4.91 19.79 18.20
CA VAL A 373 -3.80 20.69 18.55
C VAL A 373 -2.96 21.04 17.31
N VAL A 374 -2.78 20.11 16.38
CA VAL A 374 -2.05 20.33 15.11
C VAL A 374 -2.84 21.24 14.17
N GLN A 375 -4.17 21.09 14.11
CA GLN A 375 -5.03 21.96 13.30
C GLN A 375 -4.95 23.44 13.72
N ILE A 376 -4.56 23.75 14.97
CA ILE A 376 -4.22 25.11 15.40
C ILE A 376 -3.17 25.75 14.49
N VAL A 377 -2.16 25.02 14.03
CA VAL A 377 -1.14 25.60 13.13
C VAL A 377 -1.72 25.96 11.76
N PHE A 378 -2.71 25.21 11.27
CA PHE A 378 -3.30 25.47 9.96
C PHE A 378 -4.37 26.57 9.97
N HIS A 379 -5.00 26.81 11.13
CA HIS A 379 -5.98 27.88 11.32
C HIS A 379 -5.39 29.15 11.94
N GLU A 380 -4.34 29.02 12.76
CA GLU A 380 -3.61 30.08 13.49
C GLU A 380 -2.08 29.90 13.32
N PRO A 381 -1.52 30.15 12.11
CA PRO A 381 -0.12 29.85 11.78
C PRO A 381 0.92 30.50 12.69
N GLU A 382 0.59 31.65 13.28
CA GLU A 382 1.44 32.36 14.26
C GLU A 382 1.73 31.54 15.51
N ARG A 383 0.89 30.54 15.83
CA ARG A 383 1.06 29.66 16.98
C ARG A 383 1.93 28.44 16.70
N LYS A 384 2.47 28.28 15.48
CA LYS A 384 3.31 27.13 15.11
C LYS A 384 4.41 26.81 16.12
N SER A 385 5.15 27.83 16.58
CA SER A 385 6.23 27.64 17.55
C SER A 385 5.73 27.12 18.91
N GLN A 386 4.54 27.56 19.34
CA GLN A 386 3.89 27.07 20.57
C GLN A 386 3.48 25.61 20.42
N ILE A 387 2.89 25.23 19.28
CA ILE A 387 2.43 23.87 19.02
C ILE A 387 3.59 22.88 18.85
N VAL A 388 4.64 23.26 18.12
CA VAL A 388 5.85 22.41 18.00
C VAL A 388 6.49 22.18 19.37
N LYS A 389 6.52 23.19 20.23
CA LYS A 389 6.98 23.03 21.62
C LYS A 389 6.06 22.08 22.41
N TRP A 390 4.75 22.20 22.26
CA TRP A 390 3.78 21.31 22.91
C TRP A 390 4.01 19.84 22.52
N VAL A 391 4.18 19.56 21.22
CA VAL A 391 4.47 18.22 20.70
C VAL A 391 5.81 17.71 21.23
N LYS A 392 6.84 18.56 21.26
CA LYS A 392 8.14 18.23 21.84
C LYS A 392 8.04 17.83 23.30
N ASP A 393 7.28 18.58 24.10
CA ASP A 393 7.11 18.32 25.53
C ASP A 393 6.41 16.97 25.75
N VAL A 394 5.40 16.64 24.94
CA VAL A 394 4.72 15.34 24.96
C VAL A 394 5.71 14.21 24.64
N LEU A 395 6.39 14.26 23.49
CA LEU A 395 7.35 13.21 23.10
C LEU A 395 8.51 13.06 24.10
N THR A 396 8.99 14.17 24.65
CA THR A 396 10.05 14.13 25.67
C THR A 396 9.56 13.43 26.94
N TYR A 397 8.32 13.69 27.36
CA TYR A 397 7.73 13.01 28.51
C TYR A 397 7.56 11.51 28.26
N LEU A 398 7.04 11.12 27.09
CA LEU A 398 6.88 9.71 26.72
C LEU A 398 8.24 9.00 26.68
N LEU A 399 9.24 9.60 26.03
CA LEU A 399 10.59 9.03 25.98
C LEU A 399 11.23 8.87 27.37
N LYS A 400 11.02 9.85 28.27
CA LYS A 400 11.51 9.77 29.65
C LYS A 400 10.86 8.61 30.44
N ASN A 401 9.61 8.30 30.13
CA ASN A 401 8.82 7.25 30.77
C ASN A 401 8.64 6.05 29.83
N LYS A 402 9.61 5.77 28.95
CA LYS A 402 9.52 4.75 27.88
C LYS A 402 9.25 3.32 28.35
N ASP A 403 9.46 3.04 29.64
CA ASP A 403 9.25 1.72 30.25
C ASP A 403 7.89 1.63 30.98
N ASP A 404 7.07 2.70 30.95
CA ASP A 404 5.75 2.72 31.57
C ASP A 404 4.69 2.12 30.64
N GLU A 405 4.33 0.85 30.89
CA GLU A 405 3.37 0.08 30.09
C GLU A 405 1.94 0.66 30.10
N VAL A 406 1.57 1.49 31.07
CA VAL A 406 0.23 2.12 31.10
C VAL A 406 0.19 3.43 30.35
N LEU A 407 1.33 3.95 29.92
CA LEU A 407 1.47 5.22 29.21
C LEU A 407 1.89 5.00 27.75
N ILE A 408 2.86 4.12 27.52
CA ILE A 408 3.54 3.97 26.23
C ILE A 408 2.73 3.14 25.26
N ASP A 409 2.50 3.72 24.09
CA ASP A 409 1.77 3.12 22.99
C ASP A 409 2.51 3.41 21.69
N SER A 410 2.92 2.36 20.98
CA SER A 410 3.71 2.50 19.75
C SER A 410 2.89 3.13 18.63
N ASP A 411 1.59 2.85 18.57
CA ASP A 411 0.68 3.40 17.55
C ASP A 411 0.44 4.89 17.82
N PHE A 412 0.18 5.27 19.08
CA PHE A 412 0.06 6.69 19.46
C PHE A 412 1.32 7.50 19.11
N ASN A 413 2.49 6.97 19.42
CA ASN A 413 3.75 7.65 19.12
C ASN A 413 3.93 7.83 17.60
N ALA A 414 3.56 6.82 16.81
CA ALA A 414 3.58 6.91 15.35
C ALA A 414 2.60 7.97 14.82
N PHE A 415 1.38 8.07 15.37
CA PHE A 415 0.43 9.13 14.99
C PHE A 415 0.97 10.54 15.31
N ILE A 416 1.63 10.75 16.47
CA ILE A 416 2.29 12.03 16.74
C ILE A 416 3.42 12.31 15.74
N ILE A 417 4.12 11.29 15.27
CA ILE A 417 5.15 11.46 14.22
C ILE A 417 4.50 11.86 12.89
N CYS A 418 3.35 11.30 12.53
CA CYS A 418 2.56 11.77 11.38
C CYS A 418 2.20 13.25 11.53
N ASP A 419 1.80 13.70 12.72
CA ASP A 419 1.55 15.12 13.00
C ASP A 419 2.82 15.98 12.82
N ILE A 420 3.99 15.49 13.21
CA ILE A 420 5.29 16.18 12.99
C ILE A 420 5.61 16.31 11.50
N ILE A 421 5.29 15.28 10.70
CA ILE A 421 5.40 15.32 9.24
C ILE A 421 4.52 16.45 8.68
N GLN A 422 3.25 16.51 9.09
CA GLN A 422 2.31 17.56 8.65
C GLN A 422 2.82 18.96 9.03
N LEU A 423 3.36 19.12 10.23
CA LEU A 423 3.92 20.38 10.72
C LEU A 423 5.27 20.76 10.07
N LYS A 424 5.92 19.82 9.37
CA LYS A 424 7.29 19.96 8.85
C LYS A 424 8.29 20.39 9.93
N ALA A 425 8.13 19.87 11.15
CA ALA A 425 8.91 20.29 12.32
C ALA A 425 10.30 19.60 12.37
N LYS A 426 11.20 20.04 11.48
CA LYS A 426 12.57 19.51 11.30
C LYS A 426 13.38 19.48 12.60
N GLU A 427 13.14 20.45 13.49
CA GLU A 427 13.80 20.54 14.79
C GLU A 427 13.52 19.36 15.73
N LEU A 428 12.49 18.55 15.44
CA LEU A 428 12.14 17.38 16.23
C LEU A 428 12.76 16.08 15.70
N LEU A 429 13.39 16.07 14.53
CA LEU A 429 14.00 14.87 13.93
C LEU A 429 14.95 14.11 14.87
N PRO A 430 15.86 14.76 15.65
CA PRO A 430 16.72 14.03 16.58
C PRO A 430 15.95 13.32 17.70
N LEU A 431 14.85 13.93 18.17
CA LEU A 431 13.99 13.32 19.18
C LEU A 431 13.23 12.13 18.57
N VAL A 432 12.66 12.31 17.37
CA VAL A 432 11.97 11.25 16.62
C VAL A 432 12.90 10.06 16.38
N GLY A 433 14.14 10.28 15.92
CA GLY A 433 15.14 9.22 15.76
C GLY A 433 15.42 8.46 17.07
N THR A 434 15.46 9.17 18.21
CA THR A 434 15.61 8.52 19.51
C THR A 434 14.42 7.62 19.86
N LEU A 435 13.18 7.98 19.48
CA LEU A 435 12.02 7.09 19.68
C LEU A 435 12.14 5.81 18.83
N PHE A 436 12.57 5.93 17.57
CA PHE A 436 12.83 4.78 16.71
C PHE A 436 13.93 3.87 17.28
N ASP A 437 15.05 4.45 17.73
CA ASP A 437 16.16 3.71 18.35
C ASP A 437 15.75 2.93 19.60
N ASN A 438 14.68 3.37 20.28
CA ASN A 438 14.14 2.71 21.48
C ASN A 438 12.98 1.73 21.16
N GLY A 439 12.63 1.53 19.89
CA GLY A 439 11.53 0.64 19.47
C GLY A 439 10.17 1.11 20.00
N LEU A 440 9.95 2.42 20.06
CA LEU A 440 8.73 3.03 20.62
C LEU A 440 7.71 3.44 19.54
N VAL A 441 7.92 3.06 18.29
CA VAL A 441 7.15 3.58 17.15
C VAL A 441 6.70 2.42 16.27
N SER A 442 5.43 2.41 15.89
CA SER A 442 4.90 1.52 14.86
C SER A 442 5.22 2.07 13.46
N ILE A 443 6.19 1.45 12.79
CA ILE A 443 6.62 1.78 11.43
C ILE A 443 5.50 1.58 10.39
N GLY A 444 4.56 0.67 10.62
CA GLY A 444 3.43 0.44 9.70
C GLY A 444 2.51 1.64 9.55
N ILE A 445 2.55 2.59 10.50
CA ILE A 445 1.72 3.81 10.49
C ILE A 445 2.44 4.98 9.84
N CYS A 446 3.69 5.25 10.24
CA CYS A 446 4.42 6.46 9.81
C CYS A 446 5.59 6.21 8.85
N GLY A 447 5.86 4.96 8.48
CA GLY A 447 7.09 4.56 7.79
C GLY A 447 8.28 4.43 8.74
N ASP A 448 9.43 4.06 8.20
CA ASP A 448 10.67 4.02 8.97
C ASP A 448 11.25 5.44 9.18
N PHE A 449 12.33 5.57 9.96
CA PHE A 449 12.91 6.88 10.23
C PHE A 449 13.40 7.61 8.96
N GLN A 450 13.86 6.88 7.93
CA GLN A 450 14.32 7.47 6.68
C GLN A 450 13.13 8.01 5.87
N ASP A 451 12.01 7.27 5.84
CA ASP A 451 10.76 7.73 5.25
C ASP A 451 10.29 9.03 5.93
N VAL A 452 10.22 9.03 7.26
CA VAL A 452 9.82 10.19 8.08
C VAL A 452 10.73 11.39 7.83
N GLU A 453 12.06 11.20 7.86
CA GLU A 453 13.04 12.25 7.61
C GLU A 453 12.87 12.85 6.20
N LYS A 454 12.71 11.99 5.19
CA LYS A 454 12.49 12.40 3.81
C LYS A 454 11.20 13.20 3.66
N GLU A 455 10.10 12.76 4.26
CA GLU A 455 8.82 13.46 4.19
C GLU A 455 8.87 14.83 4.88
N ILE A 456 9.52 14.93 6.04
CA ILE A 456 9.71 16.20 6.77
C ILE A 456 10.60 17.18 5.98
N ILE A 457 11.64 16.69 5.33
CA ILE A 457 12.59 17.54 4.58
C ILE A 457 12.02 18.01 3.24
N SER A 458 11.18 17.18 2.61
CA SER A 458 10.58 17.44 1.30
C SER A 458 9.98 18.84 1.18
N SER A 459 10.30 19.52 0.08
CA SER A 459 9.81 20.85 -0.29
C SER A 459 8.40 20.84 -0.88
N LEU A 460 7.79 19.67 -1.07
CA LEU A 460 6.42 19.56 -1.52
C LEU A 460 5.48 19.99 -0.39
N GLU A 461 4.80 21.12 -0.59
CA GLU A 461 3.66 21.51 0.23
C GLU A 461 2.44 20.68 -0.17
N ARG A 462 1.67 20.24 0.82
CA ARG A 462 0.46 19.46 0.59
C ARG A 462 -0.73 20.25 1.15
N ASP A 463 -1.60 20.73 0.26
CA ASP A 463 -2.73 21.60 0.60
C ASP A 463 -3.82 20.90 1.43
N TYR A 464 -3.80 19.57 1.51
CA TYR A 464 -4.86 18.77 2.15
C TYR A 464 -4.72 18.62 3.67
N TYR A 465 -3.65 19.12 4.31
CA TYR A 465 -3.49 19.00 5.77
C TYR A 465 -4.38 19.95 6.57
N LYS A 466 -4.84 21.06 5.97
CA LYS A 466 -5.80 21.96 6.61
C LYS A 466 -7.20 21.40 6.46
N HIS A 467 -7.79 20.92 7.54
CA HIS A 467 -9.15 20.43 7.51
C HIS A 467 -10.17 21.57 7.63
N LYS A 468 -11.33 21.40 7.00
CA LYS A 468 -12.39 22.42 7.02
C LYS A 468 -13.14 22.39 8.35
N LEU A 469 -13.36 23.59 8.91
CA LEU A 469 -14.33 23.81 9.98
C LEU A 469 -15.71 24.03 9.37
N PHE A 470 -16.72 23.37 9.92
CA PHE A 470 -18.09 23.40 9.45
C PHE A 470 -18.99 24.09 10.48
N ASN A 471 -20.03 24.78 10.01
CA ASN A 471 -21.20 25.00 10.87
C ASN A 471 -21.95 23.67 11.05
N ILE A 472 -22.84 23.61 12.03
CA ILE A 472 -23.57 22.37 12.35
C ILE A 472 -24.27 21.72 11.15
N TYR A 473 -24.88 22.48 10.24
CA TYR A 473 -25.61 21.91 9.10
C TYR A 473 -24.67 21.31 8.05
N ASP A 474 -23.59 22.04 7.73
CA ASP A 474 -22.55 21.54 6.83
C ASP A 474 -21.84 20.32 7.42
N ARG A 475 -21.75 20.22 8.75
CA ARG A 475 -21.15 19.06 9.44
C ARG A 475 -22.00 17.80 9.26
N TYR A 476 -23.33 17.89 9.43
CA TYR A 476 -24.22 16.77 9.09
C TYR A 476 -24.14 16.40 7.61
N THR A 477 -24.16 17.40 6.73
CA THR A 477 -24.05 17.15 5.28
C THR A 477 -22.73 16.46 4.96
N ASN A 478 -21.61 16.90 5.55
CA ASN A 478 -20.31 16.30 5.32
C ASN A 478 -20.29 14.81 5.71
N VAL A 479 -20.83 14.46 6.88
CA VAL A 479 -20.95 13.03 7.28
C VAL A 479 -21.77 12.25 6.25
N LEU A 480 -22.94 12.77 5.87
CA LEU A 480 -23.83 12.09 4.93
C LEU A 480 -23.23 11.88 3.53
N THR A 481 -22.25 12.70 3.13
CA THR A 481 -21.65 12.64 1.79
C THR A 481 -20.27 11.99 1.75
N THR A 482 -19.59 11.83 2.88
CA THR A 482 -18.18 11.36 2.90
C THR A 482 -17.97 10.06 3.64
N TRP A 483 -18.90 9.66 4.50
CA TRP A 483 -18.76 8.42 5.24
C TRP A 483 -19.42 7.27 4.49
N ALA A 484 -18.69 6.16 4.36
CA ALA A 484 -19.10 5.01 3.55
C ALA A 484 -20.50 4.48 3.91
N GLY A 485 -20.86 4.46 5.19
CA GLY A 485 -22.19 4.03 5.65
C GLY A 485 -23.37 4.90 5.18
N TYR A 486 -23.10 6.12 4.70
CA TYR A 486 -24.12 7.09 4.27
C TYR A 486 -24.05 7.44 2.78
N ASN A 487 -22.91 7.22 2.14
CA ASN A 487 -22.72 7.48 0.71
C ASN A 487 -23.54 6.48 -0.13
N GLU A 488 -24.47 6.98 -0.94
CA GLU A 488 -25.38 6.14 -1.74
C GLU A 488 -24.65 5.41 -2.88
N GLU A 489 -23.55 5.97 -3.40
CA GLU A 489 -22.76 5.35 -4.49
C GLU A 489 -21.96 4.13 -4.03
N GLU A 490 -21.57 4.06 -2.75
CA GLU A 490 -20.85 2.91 -2.19
C GLU A 490 -21.77 1.74 -1.84
N LYS A 491 -23.04 1.98 -1.48
CA LYS A 491 -24.01 0.90 -1.29
C LYS A 491 -24.24 0.08 -2.57
N GLU A 492 -24.21 0.74 -3.74
CA GLU A 492 -24.25 0.06 -5.04
C GLU A 492 -22.91 -0.62 -5.41
N GLY A 493 -21.80 -0.20 -4.79
CA GLY A 493 -20.47 -0.78 -4.96
C GLY A 493 -20.22 -2.00 -4.09
N GLU A 494 -20.68 -1.99 -2.83
CA GLU A 494 -20.60 -3.12 -1.89
C GLU A 494 -21.47 -4.30 -2.34
N GLU A 495 -22.68 -4.06 -2.84
CA GLU A 495 -23.53 -5.11 -3.43
C GLU A 495 -22.87 -5.77 -4.67
N LYS A 496 -22.08 -5.02 -5.44
CA LYS A 496 -21.32 -5.56 -6.59
C LYS A 496 -20.02 -6.26 -6.15
N ALA A 497 -19.36 -5.75 -5.11
CA ALA A 497 -18.12 -6.33 -4.60
C ALA A 497 -18.35 -7.70 -3.92
N ASP A 498 -19.48 -7.89 -3.22
CA ASP A 498 -19.86 -9.19 -2.65
C ASP A 498 -20.20 -10.24 -3.73
N ASP A 499 -20.73 -9.80 -4.88
CA ASP A 499 -20.92 -10.65 -6.07
C ASP A 499 -19.59 -10.99 -6.76
N GLU A 500 -18.62 -10.05 -6.81
CA GLU A 500 -17.29 -10.27 -7.42
C GLU A 500 -16.32 -11.07 -6.52
N LEU A 501 -16.39 -10.93 -5.19
CA LEU A 501 -15.55 -11.65 -4.23
C LEU A 501 -15.92 -13.14 -4.10
N ASN A 502 -17.17 -13.50 -4.41
CA ASN A 502 -17.60 -14.90 -4.47
C ASN A 502 -17.13 -15.64 -5.74
N ASP A 503 -16.61 -14.91 -6.74
CA ASP A 503 -16.09 -15.48 -7.99
C ASP A 503 -14.55 -15.54 -8.04
N TYR A 504 -13.86 -15.10 -6.97
CA TYR A 504 -12.41 -15.19 -6.87
C TYR A 504 -11.96 -16.58 -6.40
N ASP A 505 -11.91 -17.51 -7.35
CA ASP A 505 -11.39 -18.86 -7.13
C ASP A 505 -9.86 -18.86 -6.89
N PHE A 506 -9.46 -18.94 -5.62
CA PHE A 506 -8.06 -19.15 -5.20
C PHE A 506 -7.43 -20.45 -5.73
N SER A 507 -8.17 -21.32 -6.43
CA SER A 507 -7.63 -22.49 -7.12
C SER A 507 -6.84 -22.16 -8.40
N ALA A 508 -6.91 -20.90 -8.89
CA ALA A 508 -6.16 -20.42 -10.05
C ALA A 508 -4.62 -20.39 -9.85
N PHE A 509 -4.11 -20.58 -8.63
CA PHE A 509 -2.67 -20.71 -8.34
C PHE A 509 -2.14 -22.15 -8.39
N LYS A 510 -2.85 -23.07 -9.05
CA LYS A 510 -2.27 -24.37 -9.40
C LYS A 510 -1.37 -24.24 -10.62
N GLN A 511 -0.11 -24.67 -10.46
CA GLN A 511 0.82 -25.00 -11.54
C GLN A 511 0.05 -25.62 -12.72
N GLU A 512 0.19 -25.04 -13.90
CA GLU A 512 -0.43 -25.54 -15.13
C GLU A 512 -0.07 -27.02 -15.35
N GLU A 513 -1.01 -27.90 -15.03
CA GLU A 513 -1.03 -29.26 -15.55
C GLU A 513 -1.59 -29.24 -16.98
N SER A 514 -0.92 -30.03 -17.83
CA SER A 514 -1.13 -30.17 -19.27
C SER A 514 -2.56 -30.03 -19.78
N ILE A 515 -2.75 -29.17 -20.79
CA ILE A 515 -3.97 -29.05 -21.60
C ILE A 515 -4.37 -30.43 -22.16
N ARG A 516 -5.53 -30.93 -21.75
CA ARG A 516 -6.22 -32.07 -22.39
C ARG A 516 -6.67 -31.68 -23.79
N SER A 517 -6.34 -32.50 -24.78
CA SER A 517 -6.71 -32.33 -26.19
C SER A 517 -8.23 -32.26 -26.40
N GLU A 518 -8.69 -31.26 -27.15
CA GLU A 518 -10.09 -31.15 -27.61
C GLU A 518 -10.53 -32.32 -28.50
N THR A 519 -11.83 -32.60 -28.44
CA THR A 519 -12.55 -33.69 -29.11
C THR A 519 -12.29 -33.79 -30.62
N LYS A 520 -11.84 -34.97 -31.08
CA LYS A 520 -11.66 -35.29 -32.50
C LYS A 520 -12.97 -35.15 -33.29
N ALA A 521 -12.95 -34.37 -34.37
CA ALA A 521 -14.08 -34.21 -35.29
C ALA A 521 -14.56 -35.56 -35.87
N GLY A 522 -15.88 -35.80 -35.88
CA GLY A 522 -16.48 -37.04 -36.40
C GLY A 522 -16.31 -37.22 -37.91
N ARG A 523 -16.14 -38.47 -38.37
CA ARG A 523 -15.81 -38.84 -39.77
C ARG A 523 -16.66 -38.17 -40.87
N ASN A 524 -17.92 -37.85 -40.59
CA ASN A 524 -18.85 -37.24 -41.54
C ASN A 524 -19.01 -35.72 -41.39
N ASN A 525 -18.37 -35.09 -40.40
CA ASN A 525 -18.42 -33.64 -40.18
C ASN A 525 -17.61 -32.89 -41.25
N PRO A 526 -17.87 -31.59 -41.48
CA PRO A 526 -17.01 -30.74 -42.28
C PRO A 526 -15.56 -30.84 -41.80
N CYS A 527 -14.63 -30.94 -42.74
CA CYS A 527 -13.22 -31.10 -42.40
C CYS A 527 -12.67 -29.81 -41.77
N PRO A 528 -12.03 -29.87 -40.59
CA PRO A 528 -11.53 -28.68 -39.89
C PRO A 528 -10.38 -27.97 -40.62
N CYS A 529 -9.83 -28.54 -41.71
CA CYS A 529 -8.86 -27.85 -42.57
C CYS A 529 -9.49 -26.78 -43.50
N GLY A 530 -10.80 -26.55 -43.42
CA GLY A 530 -11.48 -25.51 -44.20
C GLY A 530 -11.73 -25.86 -45.66
N SER A 531 -11.52 -27.11 -46.07
CA SER A 531 -11.66 -27.53 -47.48
C SER A 531 -13.10 -27.64 -48.00
N GLY A 532 -14.11 -27.44 -47.14
CA GLY A 532 -15.52 -27.60 -47.47
C GLY A 532 -16.00 -29.05 -47.71
N LYS A 533 -15.11 -30.05 -47.59
CA LYS A 533 -15.43 -31.48 -47.75
C LYS A 533 -15.64 -32.17 -46.40
N LYS A 534 -16.33 -33.32 -46.38
CA LYS A 534 -16.45 -34.16 -45.16
C LYS A 534 -15.08 -34.72 -44.75
N TYR A 535 -14.79 -34.79 -43.44
CA TYR A 535 -13.49 -35.17 -42.87
C TYR A 535 -12.94 -36.49 -43.46
N LYS A 536 -13.79 -37.52 -43.62
CA LYS A 536 -13.41 -38.80 -44.25
C LYS A 536 -12.88 -38.72 -45.69
N LYS A 537 -13.22 -37.67 -46.44
CA LYS A 537 -12.82 -37.47 -47.83
C LYS A 537 -11.68 -36.45 -47.98
N CYS A 538 -11.13 -35.97 -46.87
CA CYS A 538 -10.06 -34.97 -46.86
C CYS A 538 -8.88 -35.46 -46.02
N CYS A 539 -8.86 -35.19 -44.72
CA CYS A 539 -7.69 -35.42 -43.87
C CYS A 539 -7.77 -36.70 -43.02
N TRP A 540 -8.56 -37.70 -43.44
CA TRP A 540 -8.76 -38.94 -42.68
C TRP A 540 -7.83 -40.10 -43.11
N ASN A 541 -7.29 -40.07 -44.32
CA ASN A 541 -6.41 -41.12 -44.86
C ASN A 541 -5.02 -40.57 -45.25
N GLU A 542 -4.43 -39.75 -44.38
CA GLU A 542 -2.97 -39.57 -44.32
C GLU A 542 -2.45 -40.13 -43.01
#